data_AF-A0A970WJ69-F1
#
_entry.id   AF-A0A970WJ69-F1
#
_cell.length_a   1.000
_cell.length_b   1.000
_cell.length_c   1.000
_cell.angle_alpha   90.00
_cell.angle_beta   90.00
_cell.angle_gamma   90.00
#
_symmetry.space_group_name_H-M   'P 1'
#
loop_
_entity.id
_entity.type
_entity.pdbx_description
1 polymer ?
#
loop_
_entity_poly.entity_id
_entity_poly.type
_entity_poly.pdbx_seq_one_letter_code
_entity_poly.pdbx_strand_id
1 'polypeptide(L)'
;MPLCYFALRIESHSLVAAEVSDQTAASLLDRGEPLLLGTFSELGALSHRLGLSLITISRAVSPSPCRGRLGLAGARVAAVA
;
A
#
# COMPACT_ATOMS: atom_id res chain seq x y z
N MET A 1 0.86 -19.00 -1.79
CA MET A 1 1.39 -17.75 -1.20
C MET A 1 0.21 -16.88 -0.78
N PRO A 2 0.27 -16.18 0.37
CA PRO A 2 -0.79 -15.26 0.74
C PRO A 2 -0.89 -14.12 -0.29
N LEU A 3 -2.12 -13.76 -0.67
CA LEU A 3 -2.39 -12.64 -1.57
C LEU A 3 -2.28 -11.35 -0.77
N CYS A 4 -1.39 -10.45 -1.16
CA CYS A 4 -1.29 -9.11 -0.55
C CYS A 4 -2.19 -8.15 -1.31
N TYR A 5 -3.16 -7.55 -0.61
CA TYR A 5 -4.03 -6.51 -1.14
C TYR A 5 -3.47 -5.13 -0.84
N PHE A 6 -3.66 -4.22 -1.80
CA PHE A 6 -3.28 -2.82 -1.67
C PHE A 6 -4.50 -1.94 -1.86
N ALA A 7 -4.69 -0.99 -0.95
CA ALA A 7 -5.61 0.13 -1.13
C ALA A 7 -4.91 1.23 -1.94
N LEU A 8 -5.52 1.64 -3.03
CA LEU A 8 -5.00 2.64 -3.95
C LEU A 8 -5.77 3.95 -3.81
N ARG A 9 -5.03 5.05 -3.70
CA ARG A 9 -5.51 6.42 -3.86
C ARG A 9 -4.87 7.04 -5.09
N ILE A 10 -5.69 7.65 -5.93
CA ILE A 10 -5.24 8.42 -7.10
C ILE A 10 -5.05 9.87 -6.65
N GLU A 11 -3.85 10.41 -6.82
CA GLU A 11 -3.53 11.81 -6.62
C GLU A 11 -3.28 12.50 -7.96
N SER A 12 -3.20 13.83 -7.98
CA SER A 12 -3.10 14.61 -9.22
C SER A 12 -1.90 14.23 -10.10
N HIS A 13 -0.83 13.66 -9.52
CA HIS A 13 0.42 13.34 -10.24
C HIS A 13 1.02 11.97 -9.86
N SER A 14 0.32 11.19 -9.04
CA SER A 14 0.85 9.93 -8.52
C SER A 14 -0.27 8.96 -8.15
N LEU A 15 0.08 7.68 -8.11
CA LEU A 15 -0.73 6.63 -7.53
C LEU A 15 -0.11 6.22 -6.19
N VAL A 16 -0.86 6.30 -5.11
CA VAL A 16 -0.40 5.88 -3.79
C VAL A 16 -1.09 4.58 -3.42
N ALA A 17 -0.32 3.50 -3.33
CA ALA A 17 -0.79 2.18 -2.93
C ALA A 17 -0.29 1.84 -1.52
N ALA A 18 -1.20 1.51 -0.61
CA ALA A 18 -0.87 1.07 0.74
C ALA A 18 -1.28 -0.38 0.94
N GLU A 19 -0.37 -1.22 1.40
CA GLU A 19 -0.68 -2.61 1.70
C GLU A 19 -1.64 -2.71 2.90
N VAL A 20 -2.73 -3.46 2.74
CA VAL A 20 -3.79 -3.61 3.74
C VAL A 20 -3.99 -5.09 4.10
N SER A 21 -4.41 -5.36 5.33
CA SER A 21 -4.81 -6.73 5.74
C SER A 21 -6.20 -7.01 5.23
N ASP A 22 -6.55 -8.29 5.12
CA ASP A 22 -7.91 -8.72 4.76
C ASP A 22 -8.98 -8.06 5.64
N GLN A 23 -8.72 -7.95 6.94
CA GLN A 23 -9.64 -7.27 7.88
C GLN A 23 -9.81 -5.78 7.57
N THR A 24 -8.72 -5.09 7.21
CA THR A 24 -8.78 -3.67 6.84
C THR A 24 -9.47 -3.50 5.50
N ALA A 25 -9.17 -4.36 4.51
CA ALA A 25 -9.81 -4.35 3.21
C ALA A 25 -11.34 -4.55 3.34
N ALA A 26 -11.77 -5.53 4.14
CA ALA A 26 -13.19 -5.74 4.45
C ALA A 26 -13.82 -4.51 5.10
N SER A 27 -13.17 -3.93 6.12
CA SER A 27 -13.69 -2.73 6.77
C SER A 27 -13.78 -1.50 5.84
N LEU A 28 -12.90 -1.38 4.84
CA LEU A 28 -12.96 -0.28 3.88
C LEU A 28 -14.11 -0.47 2.89
N LEU A 29 -14.35 -1.71 2.47
CA LEU A 29 -15.50 -2.09 1.63
C LEU A 29 -16.82 -1.83 2.36
N ASP A 30 -16.92 -2.24 3.63
CA ASP A 30 -18.13 -2.06 4.46
C ASP A 30 -18.47 -0.59 4.68
N ARG A 31 -17.46 0.29 4.72
CA ARG A 31 -17.62 1.74 4.87
C ARG A 31 -18.01 2.45 3.56
N GLY A 32 -17.94 1.75 2.42
CA GLY A 32 -18.19 2.34 1.11
C GLY A 32 -17.15 3.39 0.73
N GLU A 33 -15.91 3.26 1.23
CA GLU A 33 -14.85 4.19 0.89
C GLU A 33 -14.51 4.09 -0.61
N PRO A 34 -14.29 5.21 -1.31
CA PRO A 34 -13.97 5.24 -2.73
C PRO A 34 -12.49 4.88 -2.96
N LEU A 35 -12.12 3.66 -2.57
CA LEU A 35 -10.76 3.14 -2.65
C LEU A 35 -10.72 1.98 -3.63
N LEU A 36 -9.71 1.94 -4.48
CA LEU A 36 -9.47 0.81 -5.36
C LEU A 36 -8.64 -0.23 -4.61
N LEU A 37 -9.16 -1.45 -4.47
CA LEU A 37 -8.42 -2.58 -3.94
C LEU A 37 -7.87 -3.42 -5.11
N GLY A 38 -6.58 -3.72 -5.07
CA GLY A 38 -5.93 -4.52 -6.13
C GLY A 38 -4.64 -5.17 -5.67
N THR A 39 -4.16 -6.07 -6.52
CA THR A 39 -2.84 -6.69 -6.40
C THR A 39 -1.74 -5.76 -6.89
N PHE A 40 -0.50 -6.01 -6.49
CA PHE A 40 0.65 -5.21 -6.97
C PHE A 40 0.75 -5.18 -8.51
N SER A 41 0.47 -6.30 -9.18
CA SER A 41 0.50 -6.39 -10.65
C SER A 41 -0.57 -5.53 -11.31
N GLU A 42 -1.79 -5.50 -10.76
CA GLU A 42 -2.87 -4.66 -11.28
C GLU A 42 -2.55 -3.18 -11.10
N LEU A 43 -1.96 -2.81 -9.96
CA LEU A 43 -1.52 -1.43 -9.70
C LEU A 43 -0.40 -0.98 -10.64
N GLY A 44 0.58 -1.84 -10.92
CA GLY A 44 1.63 -1.56 -11.90
C GLY A 44 1.08 -1.40 -13.32
N ALA A 45 0.08 -2.21 -13.70
CA ALA A 45 -0.60 -2.04 -14.98
C ALA A 45 -1.37 -0.70 -15.05
N LEU A 46 -2.01 -0.30 -13.95
CA LEU A 46 -2.70 1.00 -13.86
C LEU A 46 -1.72 2.17 -13.93
N SER A 47 -0.59 2.11 -13.21
CA SER A 47 0.43 3.18 -13.24
C SER A 47 0.98 3.39 -14.65
N HIS A 48 1.29 2.30 -15.34
CA HIS A 48 1.75 2.33 -16.72
C HIS A 48 0.70 2.91 -17.68
N ARG A 49 -0.58 2.55 -17.51
CA ARG A 49 -1.66 3.06 -18.36
C ARG A 49 -1.94 4.55 -18.14
N LEU A 50 -1.82 5.01 -16.91
CA LEU A 50 -2.07 6.42 -16.55
C LEU A 50 -0.83 7.30 -16.74
N GLY A 51 0.35 6.72 -16.94
CA GLY A 51 1.61 7.47 -17.01
C GLY A 51 1.95 8.15 -15.68
N LEU A 52 1.46 7.60 -14.56
CA LEU A 52 1.64 8.16 -13.22
C LEU A 52 2.64 7.29 -12.45
N SER A 53 3.47 7.95 -11.63
CA SER A 53 4.40 7.26 -10.74
C SER A 53 3.65 6.49 -9.67
N LEU A 54 4.00 5.22 -9.48
CA LEU A 54 3.43 4.37 -8.45
C LEU A 54 4.28 4.43 -7.18
N ILE A 55 3.68 4.94 -6.11
CA ILE A 55 4.26 4.99 -4.78
C ILE A 55 3.64 3.87 -3.97
N THR A 56 4.47 2.95 -3.48
CA THR A 56 4.00 1.85 -2.63
C THR A 56 4.44 2.03 -1.18
N ILE A 57 3.49 1.87 -0.27
CA ILE A 57 3.66 1.89 1.18
C ILE A 57 3.37 0.47 1.66
N SER A 58 4.43 -0.33 1.77
CA SER A 58 4.35 -1.68 2.32
C SER A 58 4.38 -1.64 3.85
N ARG A 59 3.68 -2.58 4.49
CA ARG A 59 3.79 -2.72 5.93
C ARG A 59 5.16 -3.29 6.23
N ALA A 60 5.96 -2.57 7.02
CA ALA A 60 7.13 -3.17 7.64
C ALA A 60 6.61 -4.31 8.53
N VAL A 61 6.75 -5.56 8.07
CA VAL A 61 6.67 -6.70 8.97
C VAL A 61 7.86 -6.54 9.90
N SER A 62 7.64 -5.91 11.05
CA SER A 62 8.64 -5.88 12.10
C SER A 62 8.89 -7.34 12.50
N PRO A 63 10.07 -7.94 12.26
CA PRO A 63 10.50 -8.96 13.20
C PRO A 63 10.53 -8.27 14.56
N SER A 64 9.85 -8.85 15.54
CA SER A 64 9.83 -8.38 16.93
C SER A 64 11.23 -7.88 17.34
N PRO A 65 11.39 -6.61 17.77
CA PRO A 65 12.66 -6.20 18.34
C PRO A 65 12.78 -6.90 19.68
N CYS A 66 13.75 -7.81 19.79
CA CYS A 66 14.35 -8.13 21.07
C CYS A 66 14.75 -6.80 21.73
N ARG A 67 13.93 -6.34 22.67
CA ARG A 67 14.25 -5.50 23.83
C ARG A 67 15.42 -4.53 23.60
N GLY A 68 15.11 -3.33 23.09
CA GLY A 68 16.12 -2.27 22.93
C GLY A 68 15.55 -0.92 22.52
N ARG A 69 14.89 -0.23 23.47
CA ARG A 69 14.93 1.23 23.70
C ARG A 69 15.04 2.17 22.46
N LEU A 70 13.91 2.83 22.15
CA LEU A 70 13.75 4.15 21.49
C LEU A 70 14.36 4.38 20.08
N GLY A 71 13.50 4.70 19.10
CA GLY A 71 13.89 5.57 17.98
C GLY A 71 13.18 5.34 16.65
N LEU A 72 12.24 6.24 16.31
CA LEU A 72 11.71 6.60 14.99
C LEU A 72 11.13 5.50 14.07
N ALA A 73 9.81 5.61 13.85
CA ALA A 73 9.08 5.04 12.74
C ALA A 73 9.66 5.48 11.38
N GLY A 74 10.16 4.53 10.60
CA GLY A 74 10.58 4.73 9.22
C GLY A 74 9.62 4.06 8.25
N ALA A 75 8.59 4.77 7.79
CA ALA A 75 7.85 4.38 6.60
C ALA A 75 8.80 4.53 5.40
N ARG A 76 9.18 3.42 4.75
CA ARG A 76 9.97 3.46 3.52
C ARG A 76 9.04 3.59 2.33
N VAL A 77 9.17 4.72 1.64
CA VAL A 77 8.45 5.03 0.40
C VAL A 77 9.25 4.46 -0.76
N ALA A 78 8.73 3.43 -1.42
CA ALA A 78 9.30 2.93 -2.67
C ALA A 78 8.49 3.52 -3.83
N ALA A 79 9.06 4.54 -4.49
CA ALA A 79 8.56 5.05 -5.75
C ALA A 79 9.12 4.18 -6.88
N VAL A 80 8.24 3.54 -7.64
CA VAL A 80 8.59 2.87 -8.90
C VAL A 80 8.30 3.87 -10.02
N ALA A 81 9.36 4.24 -10.74
CA ALA A 81 9.34 5.12 -11.91
C ALA A 81 8.99 4.34 -13.17
#